data_AF-G1VIA3-F1
#
_entry.id   AF-G1VIA3-F1
#
_cell.length_a   1.000
_cell.length_b   1.000
_cell.length_c   1.000
_cell.angle_alpha   90.00
_cell.angle_beta   90.00
_cell.angle_gamma   90.00
#
_symmetry.space_group_name_H-M   'P 1'
#
loop_
_entity.id
_entity.type
_entity.pdbx_description
1 polymer ?
#
loop_
_entity_poly.entity_id
_entity_poly.type
_entity_poly.pdbx_seq_one_letter_code
_entity_poly.pdbx_strand_id
1 'polypeptide(L)'
;MPGHQKHHIILQSTKHPLLDRLGFNVHQNKRNIQLPTNPSIDATRTNHKGRHNSAYDRMILNRLDAIKSLNASDHIKNAFGRYDGEYW
;
A
#
# COMPACT_ATOMS: atom_id res chain seq x y z
N MET A 1 -11.37 -0.53 15.73
CA MET A 1 -12.64 0.21 15.93
C MET A 1 -13.78 -0.76 15.66
N PRO A 2 -14.87 -0.77 16.44
CA PRO A 2 -16.01 -1.64 16.16
C PRO A 2 -16.48 -1.47 14.71
N GLY A 3 -16.75 -2.59 14.03
CA GLY A 3 -17.16 -2.60 12.62
C GLY A 3 -16.07 -2.24 11.59
N HIS A 4 -14.83 -1.98 12.01
CA HIS A 4 -13.72 -1.73 11.10
C HIS A 4 -12.80 -2.96 10.97
N GLN A 5 -12.21 -3.12 9.79
CA GLN A 5 -11.22 -4.12 9.46
C GLN A 5 -9.85 -3.47 9.29
N LYS A 6 -8.81 -4.18 9.74
CA LYS A 6 -7.42 -3.79 9.50
C LYS A 6 -7.09 -4.10 8.04
N HIS A 7 -6.62 -3.10 7.32
CA HIS A 7 -6.22 -3.22 5.92
C HIS A 7 -4.81 -2.71 5.71
N HIS A 8 -4.00 -3.43 4.94
CA HIS A 8 -2.62 -3.03 4.63
C HIS A 8 -2.63 -2.10 3.42
N ILE A 9 -1.97 -0.94 3.53
CA ILE A 9 -1.82 0.03 2.44
C ILE A 9 -1.00 -0.56 1.26
N ILE A 10 0.07 -1.29 1.57
CA ILE A 10 0.87 -2.02 0.58
C ILE A 10 0.74 -3.51 0.87
N LEU A 11 0.55 -4.30 -0.18
CA LEU A 11 0.30 -5.73 -0.12
C LEU A 11 1.19 -6.44 0.90
N GLN A 12 0.55 -7.33 1.66
CA GLN A 12 1.22 -8.16 2.65
C GLN A 12 2.34 -9.05 2.04
N SER A 13 2.37 -9.28 0.73
CA SER A 13 3.35 -10.19 0.09
C SER A 13 4.28 -9.52 -0.94
N THR A 14 4.25 -8.20 -1.10
CA THR A 14 5.10 -7.53 -2.10
C THR A 14 6.57 -7.54 -1.64
N LYS A 15 7.39 -8.38 -2.26
CA LYS A 15 8.85 -8.36 -2.16
C LYS A 15 9.44 -7.65 -3.38
N HIS A 16 10.25 -6.63 -3.16
CA HIS A 16 10.87 -5.87 -4.25
C HIS A 16 12.21 -5.26 -3.80
N PRO A 17 13.29 -5.34 -4.60
CA PRO A 17 14.62 -4.85 -4.20
C PRO A 17 14.68 -3.38 -3.81
N LEU A 18 13.81 -2.53 -4.39
CA LEU A 18 13.70 -1.13 -3.99
C LEU A 18 13.23 -1.00 -2.53
N LEU A 19 12.24 -1.80 -2.11
CA LEU A 19 11.72 -1.73 -0.74
C LEU A 19 12.79 -2.18 0.27
N ASP A 20 13.54 -3.24 -0.07
CA ASP A 20 14.66 -3.71 0.76
C ASP A 20 15.75 -2.64 0.90
N ARG A 21 16.16 -2.03 -0.23
CA ARG A 21 17.14 -0.92 -0.25
C ARG A 21 16.68 0.28 0.59
N LEU A 22 15.38 0.60 0.56
CA LEU A 22 14.80 1.70 1.32
C LEU A 22 14.52 1.34 2.79
N GLY A 23 14.79 0.11 3.22
CA GLY A 23 14.42 -0.38 4.56
C GLY A 23 12.91 -0.33 4.80
N PHE A 24 12.11 -0.41 3.74
CA PHE A 24 10.67 -0.26 3.79
C PHE A 24 10.03 -1.58 4.21
N ASN A 25 9.72 -1.71 5.50
CA ASN A 25 8.96 -2.85 6.00
C ASN A 25 7.45 -2.63 5.78
N VAL A 26 6.88 -3.36 4.82
CA VAL A 26 5.44 -3.33 4.46
C VAL A 26 4.52 -3.84 5.58
N HIS A 27 5.06 -4.62 6.52
CA HIS A 27 4.32 -5.19 7.65
C HIS A 27 4.29 -4.30 8.89
N GLN A 28 4.92 -3.11 8.85
CA GLN A 28 4.90 -2.20 9.99
C GLN A 28 3.48 -1.78 10.34
N ASN A 29 3.15 -1.80 11.64
CA ASN A 29 1.80 -1.52 12.12
C ASN A 29 1.26 -0.16 11.66
N LYS A 30 2.13 0.86 11.56
CA LYS A 30 1.79 2.21 11.07
C LYS A 30 1.31 2.29 9.62
N ARG A 31 1.47 1.20 8.84
CA ARG A 31 1.01 1.11 7.44
C ARG A 31 -0.34 0.41 7.31
N ASN A 32 -0.98 0.13 8.44
CA ASN A 32 -2.33 -0.39 8.44
C ASN A 32 -3.32 0.75 8.62
N ILE A 33 -4.33 0.73 7.78
CA ILE A 33 -5.50 1.59 7.88
C ILE A 33 -6.66 0.79 8.45
N GLN A 34 -7.58 1.49 9.09
CA GLN A 34 -8.86 0.92 9.52
C GLN A 34 -9.89 1.29 8.45
N LEU A 35 -10.44 0.28 7.78
CA LEU A 35 -11.52 0.48 6.80
C LEU A 35 -12.83 0.00 7.39
N PRO A 36 -13.96 0.66 7.09
CA PRO A 36 -15.27 0.14 7.48
C PRO A 36 -15.55 -1.20 6.78
N THR A 37 -16.21 -2.11 7.48
CA THR A 37 -16.64 -3.41 6.91
C THR A 37 -17.96 -3.29 6.12
N ASN A 38 -18.77 -2.27 6.41
CA ASN A 38 -20.01 -1.93 5.68
C ASN A 38 -20.11 -0.41 5.45
N PRO A 39 -20.79 0.06 4.39
CA PRO A 39 -20.91 1.50 4.10
C PRO A 39 -21.70 2.28 5.15
N SER A 40 -22.55 1.62 5.95
CA SER A 40 -23.33 2.28 7.01
C SER A 40 -22.50 2.69 8.24
N ILE A 41 -21.26 2.19 8.36
CA ILE A 41 -20.36 2.55 9.47
C ILE A 41 -19.69 3.90 9.22
N ASP A 42 -19.27 4.15 7.98
CA ASP A 42 -18.66 5.42 7.56
C ASP A 42 -18.88 5.59 6.05
N ALA A 43 -19.79 6.51 5.69
CA ALA A 43 -20.13 6.79 4.29
C ALA A 43 -19.04 7.58 3.55
N THR A 44 -18.08 8.18 4.26
CA THR A 44 -16.99 8.96 3.67
C THR A 44 -15.79 8.10 3.30
N ARG A 45 -15.79 6.83 3.71
CA ARG A 45 -14.67 5.91 3.52
C ARG A 45 -15.01 4.76 2.58
N THR A 46 -14.03 4.40 1.76
CA THR A 46 -14.10 3.24 0.88
C THR A 46 -14.33 1.96 1.69
N ASN A 47 -15.29 1.16 1.25
CA ASN A 47 -15.45 -0.20 1.75
C ASN A 47 -14.67 -1.16 0.84
N HIS A 48 -13.61 -1.76 1.36
CA HIS A 48 -12.86 -2.77 0.64
C HIS A 48 -13.39 -4.16 1.00
N LYS A 49 -13.98 -4.86 0.03
CA LYS A 49 -14.31 -6.30 0.13
C LYS A 49 -13.51 -7.09 -0.89
N GLY A 50 -12.71 -8.04 -0.43
CA GLY A 50 -11.96 -8.95 -1.28
C GLY A 50 -10.48 -9.04 -0.95
N ARG A 51 -9.76 -9.79 -1.78
CA ARG A 51 -8.32 -9.98 -1.71
C ARG A 51 -7.71 -9.46 -3.01
N HIS A 52 -6.54 -8.82 -2.92
CA HIS A 52 -5.79 -8.47 -4.11
C HIS A 52 -5.44 -9.74 -4.90
N ASN A 53 -5.55 -9.66 -6.22
CA ASN A 53 -5.23 -10.75 -7.14
C ASN A 53 -3.86 -10.52 -7.78
N SER A 54 -3.38 -11.53 -8.50
CA SER A 54 -2.07 -11.50 -9.14
C SER A 54 -1.90 -10.38 -10.18
N ALA A 55 -2.99 -9.92 -10.80
CA ALA A 55 -2.94 -8.80 -11.74
C ALA A 55 -2.65 -7.48 -11.03
N TYR A 56 -3.28 -7.26 -9.87
CA TYR A 56 -3.00 -6.12 -9.01
C TYR A 56 -1.56 -6.18 -8.47
N ASP A 57 -1.10 -7.35 -8.01
CA ASP A 57 0.28 -7.54 -7.53
C ASP A 57 1.29 -7.15 -8.61
N ARG A 58 1.06 -7.56 -9.85
CA ARG A 58 1.91 -7.21 -11.00
C ARG A 58 1.90 -5.71 -11.27
N MET A 59 0.74 -5.06 -11.19
CA MET A 59 0.64 -3.61 -11.35
C MET A 59 1.52 -2.87 -10.31
N ILE A 60 1.48 -3.30 -9.05
CA ILE A 60 2.29 -2.70 -7.98
C ILE A 60 3.79 -2.91 -8.24
N LEU A 61 4.21 -4.13 -8.64
CA LEU A 61 5.61 -4.40 -8.96
C LEU A 61 6.11 -3.51 -10.11
N ASN A 62 5.33 -3.36 -11.18
CA ASN A 62 5.68 -2.49 -12.30
C ASN A 62 5.83 -1.02 -11.87
N ARG A 63 4.99 -0.54 -10.95
CA ARG A 63 5.13 0.82 -10.38
C ARG A 63 6.41 0.95 -9.57
N LEU A 64 6.77 -0.05 -8.77
CA LEU A 64 8.02 -0.05 -8.01
C LEU A 64 9.25 -0.08 -8.92
N ASP A 65 9.19 -0.78 -10.06
CA ASP A 65 10.23 -0.74 -11.09
C ASP A 65 10.36 0.65 -11.72
N ALA A 66 9.23 1.30 -12.03
CA ALA A 66 9.22 2.66 -12.53
C ALA A 66 9.82 3.65 -11.52
N ILE A 67 9.48 3.55 -10.24
CA ILE A 67 10.07 4.39 -9.18
C ILE A 67 11.57 4.12 -9.06
N LYS A 68 11.98 2.85 -9.14
CA LYS A 68 13.39 2.46 -9.07
C LYS A 68 14.21 3.09 -10.19
N SER A 69 13.66 3.18 -11.40
CA SER A 69 14.35 3.72 -12.59
C SER A 69 14.42 5.25 -12.62
N LEU A 70 13.64 5.96 -11.77
CA LEU A 70 13.75 7.42 -11.66
C LEU A 70 15.17 7.84 -11.27
N ASN A 71 15.71 8.87 -11.91
CA ASN A 71 16.95 9.51 -11.49
C ASN A 71 16.69 10.46 -10.31
N ALA A 72 16.24 9.89 -9.19
CA ALA A 72 15.88 10.60 -7.97
C ALA A 72 16.58 9.96 -6.77
N SER A 73 16.80 10.77 -5.72
CA SER A 73 17.36 10.26 -4.47
C SER A 73 16.41 9.27 -3.79
N ASP A 74 16.98 8.41 -2.94
CA ASP A 74 16.21 7.43 -2.17
C ASP A 74 15.16 8.10 -1.26
N HIS A 75 15.44 9.33 -0.77
CA HIS A 75 14.48 10.14 -0.04
C HIS A 75 13.24 10.47 -0.89
N ILE A 76 13.43 10.90 -2.13
CA ILE A 76 12.34 11.23 -3.06
C ILE A 76 11.56 9.96 -3.43
N LYS A 77 12.25 8.86 -3.73
CA LYS A 77 11.62 7.56 -4.04
C LYS A 77 10.79 7.02 -2.88
N ASN A 78 11.26 7.18 -1.64
CA ASN A 78 10.52 6.80 -0.44
C ASN A 78 9.25 7.64 -0.24
N ALA A 79 9.29 8.94 -0.57
CA ALA A 79 8.10 9.78 -0.55
C ALA A 79 7.06 9.31 -1.57
N PHE A 80 7.46 9.06 -2.83
CA PHE A 80 6.57 8.55 -3.87
C PHE A 80 5.93 7.19 -3.51
N GLY A 81 6.74 6.26 -2.99
CA GLY A 81 6.23 4.94 -2.55
C GLY A 81 5.24 5.00 -1.38
N ARG A 82 5.20 6.11 -0.63
CA ARG A 82 4.17 6.34 0.41
C ARG A 82 2.88 6.89 -0.17
N TYR A 83 2.97 7.87 -1.06
CA TYR A 83 1.79 8.47 -1.70
C TYR A 83 1.00 7.47 -2.54
N ASP A 84 1.66 6.61 -3.30
CA ASP A 84 0.97 5.57 -4.10
C ASP A 84 0.22 4.55 -3.24
N GLY A 85 0.55 4.44 -1.94
CA GLY A 85 -0.18 3.64 -0.98
C GLY A 85 -1.34 4.38 -0.29
N GLU A 86 -1.32 5.72 -0.24
CA GLU A 86 -2.29 6.51 0.51
C GLU A 86 -3.58 6.81 -0.26
N TYR A 87 -3.64 6.57 -1.57
CA TYR A 87 -4.80 6.82 -2.42
C TYR A 87 -5.79 5.64 -2.56
N TRP A 88 -5.92 4.77 -1.53
CA TRP A 88 -6.95 3.72 -1.48
C TRP A 88 -7.46 3.44 -0.05
#